data_AF-A0A821SD41-F1
#
_entry.id   AF-A0A821SD41-F1
#
_cell.length_a   1.000
_cell.length_b   1.000
_cell.length_c   1.000
_cell.angle_alpha   90.00
_cell.angle_beta   90.00
_cell.angle_gamma   90.00
#
_symmetry.space_group_name_H-M   'P 1'
#
loop_
_entity.id
_entity.type
_entity.pdbx_description
1 polymer ?
#
loop_
_entity_poly.entity_id
_entity_poly.type
_entity_poly.pdbx_seq_one_letter_code
_entity_poly.pdbx_strand_id
1 'polypeptide(L)'
;YTQYLSQRNYQTFVPLFDSLGLLSNIHYSTLNKLCENLINDNGDICQLVEQIISTDSNIRIENNQNIKRAKILLIDEVDIFFSENFYSNIYTPTIKLRDPIIKSLIYFIWKERNSNLNLNQLKTTYEYNECYKKYPNWILLFDEIIKDILVDIKHFESHSYIVNQNKIEYIQLDNIVYDYKTLFTYFYEYEKGNITKQSLEENIYIKIKCGNFSYVEIPFEFQYIIGVTSTLKILNNFEREIIQNLYKIRYITFIPSVFFNNLKFLIKDDIWIENENDYFIVIKQYIELDASIRHMVLETYEPSTPLFS
;
A
#
# COMPACT_ATOMS: atom_id res chain seq x y z
N TYR A 1 10.73 -2.55 -1.88
CA TYR A 1 10.70 -3.87 -1.20
C TYR A 1 9.46 -4.64 -1.62
N THR A 2 9.56 -5.93 -1.96
CA THR A 2 8.39 -6.70 -2.41
C THR A 2 7.68 -7.39 -1.24
N GLN A 3 6.39 -7.69 -1.40
CA GLN A 3 5.61 -8.45 -0.42
C GLN A 3 6.24 -9.82 -0.13
N TYR A 4 6.76 -10.48 -1.19
CA TYR A 4 7.48 -11.75 -1.07
C TYR A 4 8.69 -11.68 -0.14
N LEU A 5 9.57 -10.68 -0.33
CA LEU A 5 10.74 -10.50 0.53
C LEU A 5 10.33 -10.18 1.98
N SER A 6 9.26 -9.39 2.15
CA SER A 6 8.74 -9.05 3.47
C SER A 6 8.26 -10.30 4.23
N GLN A 7 7.51 -11.15 3.54
CA GLN A 7 6.96 -12.38 4.12
C GLN A 7 8.04 -13.39 4.45
N ARG A 8 9.03 -13.56 3.55
CA ARG A 8 10.18 -14.45 3.78
C ARG A 8 10.95 -14.03 5.02
N ASN A 9 11.31 -12.75 5.14
CA ASN A 9 12.06 -12.26 6.30
C ASN A 9 11.25 -12.41 7.59
N TYR A 10 9.97 -12.05 7.57
CA TYR A 10 9.11 -12.25 8.74
C TYR A 10 9.16 -13.71 9.21
N GLN A 11 8.96 -14.67 8.31
CA GLN A 11 9.02 -16.10 8.63
C GLN A 11 10.35 -16.51 9.26
N THR A 12 11.48 -15.97 8.77
CA THR A 12 12.80 -16.23 9.35
C THR A 12 12.90 -15.76 10.80
N PHE A 13 12.30 -14.62 11.15
CA PHE A 13 12.38 -14.05 12.50
C PHE A 13 11.27 -14.49 13.46
N VAL A 14 10.26 -15.24 13.00
CA VAL A 14 9.17 -15.75 13.86
C VAL A 14 9.68 -16.43 15.13
N PRO A 15 10.69 -17.33 15.11
CA PRO A 15 11.15 -17.98 16.33
C PRO A 15 11.75 -17.01 17.35
N LEU A 16 12.43 -15.94 16.90
CA LEU A 16 12.95 -14.88 17.77
C LEU A 16 11.81 -14.07 18.39
N PHE A 17 10.82 -13.71 17.58
CA PHE A 17 9.67 -12.95 18.05
C PHE A 17 8.84 -13.74 19.06
N ASP A 18 8.71 -15.05 18.86
CA ASP A 18 8.05 -15.95 19.81
C ASP A 18 8.82 -16.06 21.11
N SER A 19 10.14 -16.27 21.04
CA SER A 19 11.00 -16.40 22.21
C SER A 19 11.02 -15.14 23.08
N LEU A 20 10.84 -13.96 22.48
CA LEU A 20 10.72 -12.66 23.15
C LEU A 20 9.28 -12.29 23.56
N GLY A 21 8.28 -13.10 23.21
CA GLY A 21 6.86 -12.81 23.50
C GLY A 21 6.31 -11.61 22.73
N LEU A 22 6.84 -11.34 21.53
CA LEU A 22 6.54 -10.16 20.71
C LEU A 22 5.66 -10.45 19.49
N LEU A 23 5.31 -11.71 19.21
CA LEU A 23 4.56 -12.10 18.00
C LEU A 23 3.29 -11.28 17.78
N SER A 24 2.51 -11.02 18.83
CA SER A 24 1.26 -10.26 18.72
C SER A 24 1.44 -8.77 18.45
N ASN A 25 2.68 -8.26 18.56
CA ASN A 25 2.97 -6.82 18.54
C ASN A 25 3.85 -6.42 17.35
N ILE A 26 4.36 -7.38 16.58
CA ILE A 26 5.24 -7.12 15.44
C ILE A 26 4.42 -7.17 14.16
N HIS A 27 4.45 -6.04 13.44
CA HIS A 27 3.84 -5.91 12.12
C HIS A 27 4.94 -5.71 11.09
N TYR A 28 5.22 -6.76 10.31
CA TYR A 28 6.23 -6.73 9.24
C TYR A 28 5.52 -6.61 7.89
N SER A 29 5.71 -5.50 7.18
CA SER A 29 4.96 -5.24 5.94
C SER A 29 5.64 -4.22 5.02
N THR A 30 5.10 -4.02 3.83
CA THR A 30 5.53 -2.97 2.91
C THR A 30 5.00 -1.60 3.36
N LEU A 31 5.58 -0.51 2.84
CA LEU A 31 5.12 0.86 3.10
C LEU A 31 3.62 1.04 2.81
N ASN A 32 3.15 0.60 1.63
CA ASN A 32 1.72 0.70 1.28
C ASN A 32 0.82 0.02 2.31
N LYS A 33 1.23 -1.17 2.80
CA LYS A 33 0.45 -1.91 3.78
C LYS A 33 0.48 -1.24 5.15
N LEU A 34 1.61 -0.65 5.52
CA LEU A 34 1.75 0.16 6.72
C LEU A 34 0.76 1.35 6.69
N CYS A 35 0.69 2.08 5.58
CA CYS A 35 -0.27 3.18 5.40
C CYS A 35 -1.71 2.72 5.51
N GLU A 36 -2.05 1.65 4.78
CA GLU A 36 -3.39 1.09 4.79
C GLU A 36 -3.81 0.72 6.22
N ASN A 37 -2.92 0.08 6.99
CA ASN A 37 -3.20 -0.27 8.37
C ASN A 37 -3.40 0.99 9.25
N LEU A 38 -2.52 1.99 9.14
CA LEU A 38 -2.63 3.23 9.93
C LEU A 38 -3.92 3.99 9.64
N ILE A 39 -4.27 4.14 8.37
CA ILE A 39 -5.49 4.85 7.95
C ILE A 39 -6.74 4.09 8.43
N ASN A 40 -6.68 2.76 8.42
CA ASN A 40 -7.79 1.91 8.82
C ASN A 40 -7.80 1.56 10.32
N ASP A 41 -6.94 2.17 11.14
CA ASP A 41 -6.85 1.90 12.59
C ASP A 41 -8.20 2.07 13.32
N ASN A 42 -9.04 3.01 12.85
CA ASN A 42 -10.33 3.33 13.46
C ASN A 42 -11.52 2.86 12.60
N GLY A 43 -11.28 1.97 11.63
CA GLY A 43 -12.28 1.46 10.71
C GLY A 43 -11.79 1.53 9.27
N ASP A 44 -12.23 0.55 8.47
CA ASP A 44 -11.90 0.47 7.06
C ASP A 44 -12.53 1.65 6.29
N ILE A 45 -11.69 2.60 5.85
CA ILE A 45 -12.14 3.82 5.17
C ILE A 45 -12.93 3.53 3.90
N CYS A 46 -12.57 2.46 3.18
CA CYS A 46 -13.26 2.07 1.97
C CYS A 46 -14.68 1.59 2.29
N GLN A 47 -14.83 0.74 3.31
CA GLN A 47 -16.14 0.29 3.76
C GLN A 47 -16.99 1.43 4.29
N LEU A 48 -16.40 2.36 5.04
CA LEU A 48 -17.09 3.52 5.59
C LEU A 48 -17.61 4.43 4.47
N VAL A 49 -16.79 4.76 3.47
CA VAL A 49 -17.23 5.58 2.34
C VAL A 49 -18.30 4.87 1.52
N GLU A 50 -18.15 3.58 1.24
CA GLU A 50 -19.16 2.81 0.51
C GLU A 50 -20.51 2.80 1.23
N GLN A 51 -20.51 2.61 2.54
CA GLN A 51 -21.72 2.65 3.38
C GLN A 51 -22.34 4.05 3.43
N ILE A 52 -21.54 5.12 3.58
CA ILE A 52 -22.03 6.50 3.58
C ILE A 52 -22.76 6.81 2.26
N ILE A 53 -22.16 6.43 1.13
CA ILE A 53 -22.73 6.70 -0.20
C ILE A 53 -23.97 5.84 -0.43
N SER A 54 -23.94 4.57 -0.02
CA SER A 54 -25.04 3.62 -0.28
C SER A 54 -26.26 3.83 0.61
N THR A 55 -26.06 4.28 1.85
CA THR A 55 -27.14 4.46 2.84
C THR A 55 -27.60 5.91 2.98
N ASP A 56 -26.84 6.85 2.40
CA ASP A 56 -27.04 8.29 2.54
C ASP A 56 -27.12 8.72 4.03
N SER A 57 -26.37 8.03 4.89
CA SER A 57 -26.43 8.19 6.33
C SER A 57 -25.05 8.33 6.95
N ASN A 58 -24.96 9.15 7.99
CA ASN A 58 -23.73 9.28 8.77
C ASN A 58 -23.51 8.01 9.58
N ILE A 59 -22.39 7.35 9.36
CA ILE A 59 -21.98 6.20 10.14
C ILE A 59 -21.51 6.69 11.51
N ARG A 60 -22.10 6.14 12.57
CA ARG A 60 -21.57 6.32 13.92
C ARG A 60 -20.46 5.31 14.11
N ILE A 61 -19.22 5.78 14.12
CA ILE A 61 -18.09 4.96 14.55
C ILE A 61 -18.14 4.92 16.07
N GLU A 62 -18.36 3.74 16.65
CA GLU A 62 -18.17 3.55 18.08
C GLU A 62 -16.68 3.70 18.38
N ASN A 63 -16.33 4.80 19.06
CA ASN A 63 -14.97 5.00 19.55
C ASN A 63 -14.69 3.99 20.66
N ASN A 64 -14.20 2.82 20.28
CA ASN A 64 -13.56 1.94 21.25
C ASN A 64 -12.32 2.67 21.77
N GLN A 65 -12.40 3.13 23.03
CA GLN A 65 -11.27 3.68 23.77
C GLN A 65 -10.29 2.56 24.10
N ASN A 66 -9.64 2.01 23.07
CA ASN A 66 -8.48 1.15 23.27
C ASN A 66 -7.33 2.02 23.74
N ILE A 67 -6.69 1.58 24.83
CA ILE A 67 -5.48 2.22 25.36
C ILE A 67 -4.44 2.21 24.24
N LYS A 68 -4.10 3.38 23.69
CA LYS A 68 -3.10 3.51 22.62
C LYS A 68 -1.73 3.18 23.18
N ARG A 69 -1.24 1.98 22.88
CA ARG A 69 0.16 1.59 23.10
C ARG A 69 1.07 2.44 22.22
N ALA A 70 2.23 2.82 22.74
CA ALA A 70 3.27 3.49 21.95
C ALA A 70 3.66 2.64 20.73
N LYS A 71 3.58 3.22 19.53
CA LYS A 71 4.02 2.59 18.28
C LYS A 71 5.47 2.94 17.99
N ILE A 72 6.25 1.95 17.57
CA ILE A 72 7.65 2.09 17.19
C ILE A 72 7.77 1.70 15.71
N LEU A 73 8.37 2.58 14.92
CA LEU A 73 8.68 2.33 13.52
C LEU A 73 10.12 1.85 13.41
N LEU A 74 10.30 0.60 12.97
CA LEU A 74 11.60 0.04 12.61
C LEU A 74 11.73 0.04 11.10
N ILE A 75 12.74 0.72 10.56
CA ILE A 75 12.95 0.85 9.11
C ILE A 75 14.33 0.36 8.71
N ASP A 76 14.33 -0.48 7.69
CA ASP A 76 15.51 -0.81 6.90
C ASP A 76 15.68 0.23 5.80
N GLU A 77 16.90 0.74 5.63
CA GLU A 77 17.28 1.85 4.75
C GLU A 77 16.46 3.15 4.95
N VAL A 78 16.85 3.95 5.94
CA VAL A 78 16.25 5.26 6.28
C VAL A 78 16.19 6.24 5.10
N ASP A 79 17.11 6.13 4.12
CA ASP A 79 17.10 6.96 2.91
C ASP A 79 15.89 6.70 2.00
N ILE A 80 15.13 5.61 2.22
CA ILE A 80 13.86 5.35 1.54
C ILE A 80 12.86 6.50 1.70
N PHE A 81 12.95 7.26 2.80
CA PHE A 81 12.15 8.46 3.02
C PHE A 81 12.35 9.55 1.98
N PHE A 82 13.46 9.53 1.24
CA PHE A 82 13.78 10.49 0.19
C PHE A 82 13.66 9.88 -1.21
N SER A 83 13.29 8.60 -1.30
CA SER A 83 12.98 7.99 -2.59
C SER A 83 11.73 8.65 -3.20
N GLU A 84 11.70 8.78 -4.53
CA GLU A 84 10.53 9.31 -5.26
C GLU A 84 9.26 8.52 -4.93
N ASN A 85 9.40 7.20 -4.75
CA ASN A 85 8.32 6.29 -4.40
C ASN A 85 7.72 6.53 -3.00
N PHE A 86 8.43 7.24 -2.12
CA PHE A 86 7.95 7.63 -0.80
C PHE A 86 7.62 9.12 -0.76
N TYR A 87 8.61 9.98 -0.97
CA TYR A 87 8.50 11.41 -0.68
C TYR A 87 7.48 12.13 -1.57
N SER A 88 7.39 11.71 -2.83
CA SER A 88 6.51 12.32 -3.84
C SER A 88 5.21 11.56 -4.05
N ASN A 89 4.99 10.49 -3.30
CA ASN A 89 3.92 9.55 -3.58
C ASN A 89 2.86 9.55 -2.49
N ILE A 90 1.66 9.12 -2.88
CA ILE A 90 0.46 9.12 -2.06
C ILE A 90 -0.17 7.73 -2.08
N TYR A 91 -0.82 7.39 -0.98
CA TYR A 91 -1.77 6.31 -0.91
C TYR A 91 -3.18 6.84 -1.18
N THR A 92 -3.84 6.28 -2.20
CA THR A 92 -5.21 6.65 -2.57
C THR A 92 -6.12 5.45 -2.43
N PRO A 93 -6.69 5.20 -1.24
CA PRO A 93 -7.66 4.13 -1.05
C PRO A 93 -8.86 4.39 -1.96
N THR A 94 -9.36 3.34 -2.59
CA THR A 94 -10.35 3.46 -3.66
C THR A 94 -11.38 2.35 -3.58
N ILE A 95 -12.67 2.73 -3.60
CA ILE A 95 -13.79 1.78 -3.61
C ILE A 95 -14.29 1.52 -5.03
N LYS A 96 -14.84 0.33 -5.22
CA LYS A 96 -15.55 -0.09 -6.44
C LYS A 96 -17.03 -0.19 -6.12
N LEU A 97 -17.75 0.91 -6.28
CA LEU A 97 -19.18 0.98 -6.01
C LEU A 97 -19.95 0.20 -7.10
N ARG A 98 -20.59 -0.89 -6.70
CA ARG A 98 -21.38 -1.76 -7.57
C ARG A 98 -22.85 -1.62 -7.24
N ASP A 99 -23.64 -1.27 -8.24
CA ASP A 99 -25.07 -1.12 -8.09
C ASP A 99 -25.82 -1.47 -9.38
N PRO A 100 -27.00 -2.10 -9.32
CA PRO A 100 -27.81 -2.35 -10.51
C PRO A 100 -28.15 -1.09 -11.31
N ILE A 101 -28.34 0.06 -10.64
CA ILE A 101 -28.64 1.33 -11.32
C ILE A 101 -27.40 1.85 -12.04
N ILE A 102 -26.23 1.80 -11.39
CA ILE A 102 -24.93 2.14 -12.00
C ILE A 102 -24.67 1.23 -13.20
N LYS A 103 -24.92 -0.07 -13.06
CA LYS A 103 -24.80 -1.04 -14.16
C LYS A 103 -25.68 -0.64 -15.33
N SER A 104 -26.96 -0.33 -15.09
CA SER A 104 -27.89 0.11 -16.14
C SER A 104 -27.38 1.38 -16.85
N LEU A 105 -26.88 2.35 -16.11
CA LEU A 105 -26.31 3.58 -16.66
C LEU A 105 -25.09 3.31 -17.56
N ILE A 106 -24.15 2.49 -17.11
CA ILE A 106 -22.96 2.13 -17.89
C ILE A 106 -23.34 1.37 -19.15
N TYR A 107 -24.30 0.44 -19.09
CA TYR A 107 -24.83 -0.25 -20.28
C TYR A 107 -25.44 0.73 -21.28
N PHE A 108 -26.21 1.71 -20.81
CA PHE A 108 -26.78 2.74 -21.66
C PHE A 108 -25.68 3.55 -22.36
N ILE A 109 -24.67 4.00 -21.60
CA ILE A 109 -23.53 4.74 -22.16
C ILE A 109 -22.79 3.90 -23.21
N TRP A 110 -22.57 2.60 -22.95
CA TRP A 110 -21.95 1.69 -23.93
C TRP A 110 -22.78 1.54 -25.22
N LYS A 111 -24.11 1.42 -25.09
CA LYS A 111 -25.01 1.31 -26.23
C LYS A 111 -25.00 2.58 -27.10
N GLU A 112 -24.94 3.73 -26.45
CA GLU A 112 -24.91 5.06 -27.08
C GLU A 112 -23.50 5.55 -27.43
N ARG A 113 -22.47 4.70 -27.38
CA ARG A 113 -21.06 5.10 -27.59
C ARG A 113 -20.80 5.83 -28.92
N ASN A 114 -21.58 5.54 -29.96
CA ASN A 114 -21.45 6.13 -31.28
C ASN A 114 -22.21 7.47 -31.44
N SER A 115 -23.06 7.87 -30.48
CA SER A 115 -23.92 9.06 -30.60
C SER A 115 -23.28 10.35 -30.08
N ASN A 116 -21.97 10.35 -29.77
CA ASN A 116 -21.24 11.49 -29.20
C ASN A 116 -21.91 12.06 -27.93
N LEU A 117 -22.44 11.15 -27.10
CA LEU A 117 -23.15 11.47 -25.87
C LEU A 117 -22.32 12.39 -24.95
N ASN A 118 -22.97 13.44 -24.43
CA ASN A 118 -22.39 14.32 -23.42
C ASN A 118 -23.24 14.31 -22.13
N LEU A 119 -22.70 14.87 -21.05
CA LEU A 119 -23.35 14.85 -19.74
C LEU A 119 -24.76 15.51 -19.76
N ASN A 120 -24.94 16.61 -20.49
CA ASN A 120 -26.23 17.29 -20.55
C ASN A 120 -27.31 16.45 -21.25
N GLN A 121 -26.92 15.71 -22.29
CA GLN A 121 -27.80 14.75 -22.95
C GLN A 121 -28.09 13.56 -22.04
N LEU A 122 -27.07 13.03 -21.35
CA LEU A 122 -27.25 11.93 -20.42
C LEU A 122 -28.20 12.30 -19.26
N LYS A 123 -28.15 13.55 -18.77
CA LYS A 123 -29.05 14.05 -17.71
C LYS A 123 -30.54 13.97 -18.06
N THR A 124 -30.90 13.90 -19.35
CA THR A 124 -32.31 13.77 -19.77
C THR A 124 -32.78 12.32 -19.84
N THR A 125 -31.89 11.34 -19.67
CA THR A 125 -32.21 9.92 -19.83
C THR A 125 -32.82 9.33 -18.57
N TYR A 126 -33.52 8.21 -18.74
CA TYR A 126 -34.13 7.50 -17.62
C TYR A 126 -33.05 6.95 -16.67
N GLU A 127 -31.99 6.36 -17.21
CA GLU A 127 -30.92 5.72 -16.45
C GLU A 127 -30.18 6.70 -15.54
N TYR A 128 -29.93 7.93 -16.01
CA TYR A 128 -29.35 8.98 -15.17
C TYR A 128 -30.32 9.39 -14.06
N ASN A 129 -31.60 9.58 -14.39
CA ASN A 129 -32.61 10.00 -13.42
C ASN A 129 -32.81 8.97 -12.30
N GLU A 130 -32.71 7.67 -12.59
CA GLU A 130 -32.72 6.64 -11.56
C GLU A 130 -31.49 6.71 -10.65
N CYS A 131 -30.31 6.99 -11.22
CA CYS A 131 -29.09 7.21 -10.45
C CYS A 131 -29.22 8.44 -9.54
N TYR A 132 -29.78 9.54 -10.05
CA TYR A 132 -30.06 10.76 -9.28
C TYR A 132 -31.01 10.51 -8.11
N LYS A 133 -32.11 9.78 -8.34
CA LYS A 133 -33.07 9.44 -7.26
C LYS A 133 -32.43 8.60 -6.15
N LYS A 134 -31.50 7.71 -6.50
CA LYS A 134 -30.84 6.83 -5.54
C LYS A 134 -29.72 7.52 -4.76
N TYR A 135 -28.97 8.41 -5.42
CA TYR A 135 -27.82 9.09 -4.82
C TYR A 135 -27.97 10.62 -4.86
N PRO A 136 -29.06 11.19 -4.29
CA PRO A 136 -29.39 12.61 -4.47
C PRO A 136 -28.32 13.54 -3.91
N ASN A 137 -27.73 13.19 -2.76
CA ASN A 137 -26.69 14.00 -2.10
C ASN A 137 -25.30 13.86 -2.73
N TRP A 138 -25.11 12.84 -3.58
CA TRP A 138 -23.81 12.55 -4.22
C TRP A 138 -23.77 12.92 -5.70
N ILE A 139 -24.80 13.62 -6.20
CA ILE A 139 -24.94 13.85 -7.64
C ILE A 139 -23.76 14.57 -8.27
N LEU A 140 -23.15 15.53 -7.56
CA LEU A 140 -21.96 16.24 -8.05
C LEU A 140 -20.77 15.30 -8.24
N LEU A 141 -20.58 14.35 -7.31
CA LEU A 141 -19.53 13.34 -7.41
C LEU A 141 -19.78 12.42 -8.61
N PHE A 142 -21.02 11.95 -8.78
CA PHE A 142 -21.40 11.12 -9.92
C PHE A 142 -21.26 11.87 -11.25
N ASP A 143 -21.60 13.15 -11.30
CA ASP A 143 -21.41 14.00 -12.50
C ASP A 143 -19.94 14.05 -12.93
N GLU A 144 -19.00 14.26 -12.01
CA GLU A 144 -17.57 14.27 -12.34
C GLU A 144 -17.09 12.90 -12.84
N ILE A 145 -17.50 11.82 -12.16
CA ILE A 145 -17.16 10.45 -12.56
C ILE A 145 -17.70 10.14 -13.96
N ILE A 146 -18.94 10.54 -14.24
CA ILE A 146 -19.57 10.31 -15.55
C ILE A 146 -18.80 11.05 -16.65
N LYS A 147 -18.26 12.25 -16.39
CA LYS A 147 -17.42 12.94 -17.38
C LYS A 147 -16.20 12.11 -17.75
N ASP A 148 -15.53 11.53 -16.76
CA ASP A 148 -14.38 10.64 -17.01
C ASP A 148 -14.79 9.42 -17.84
N ILE A 149 -15.93 8.79 -17.49
CA ILE A 149 -16.50 7.66 -18.26
C ILE A 149 -16.79 8.07 -19.73
N LEU A 150 -17.40 9.24 -19.94
CA LEU A 150 -17.75 9.74 -21.28
C LEU A 150 -16.52 10.15 -22.12
N VAL A 151 -15.40 10.48 -21.47
CA VAL A 151 -14.12 10.72 -22.14
C VAL A 151 -13.47 9.38 -22.50
N ASP A 152 -13.39 8.47 -21.55
CA ASP A 152 -12.72 7.18 -21.74
C ASP A 152 -13.41 6.30 -22.78
N ILE A 153 -14.74 6.32 -22.87
CA ILE A 153 -15.46 5.56 -23.91
C ILE A 153 -15.13 6.01 -25.33
N LYS A 154 -14.65 7.24 -25.54
CA LYS A 154 -14.25 7.72 -26.88
C LYS A 154 -12.86 7.24 -27.26
N HIS A 155 -12.07 6.79 -26.28
CA HIS A 155 -10.65 6.51 -26.43
C HIS A 155 -10.25 5.16 -25.84
N PHE A 156 -11.19 4.24 -25.61
CA PHE A 156 -10.89 2.96 -24.95
C PHE A 156 -9.97 2.05 -25.80
N GLU A 157 -10.01 2.18 -27.12
CA GLU A 157 -9.15 1.42 -28.05
C GLU A 157 -7.70 1.97 -28.13
N SER A 158 -7.37 3.05 -27.41
CA SER A 158 -6.08 3.74 -27.53
C SER A 158 -4.88 2.99 -26.92
N HIS A 159 -5.10 1.90 -26.20
CA HIS A 159 -4.05 1.18 -25.48
C HIS A 159 -3.90 -0.26 -25.97
N SER A 160 -2.68 -0.79 -25.86
CA SER A 160 -2.37 -2.18 -26.25
C SER A 160 -2.62 -3.14 -25.09
N TYR A 161 -3.40 -4.19 -25.33
CA TYR A 161 -3.75 -5.21 -24.32
C TYR A 161 -3.82 -6.60 -24.96
N ILE A 162 -3.80 -7.61 -24.10
CA ILE A 162 -4.10 -9.01 -24.43
C ILE A 162 -5.24 -9.50 -23.55
N VAL A 163 -6.03 -10.44 -24.08
CA VAL A 163 -7.03 -11.17 -23.28
C VAL A 163 -6.40 -12.49 -22.84
N ASN A 164 -6.23 -12.66 -21.54
CA ASN A 164 -5.65 -13.85 -20.94
C ASN A 164 -6.58 -14.37 -19.85
N GLN A 165 -6.92 -15.66 -19.89
CA GLN A 165 -7.79 -16.32 -18.90
C GLN A 165 -9.02 -15.49 -18.52
N ASN A 166 -9.75 -14.99 -19.53
CA ASN A 166 -10.97 -14.21 -19.34
C ASN A 166 -10.74 -12.84 -18.63
N LYS A 167 -9.52 -12.31 -18.66
CA LYS A 167 -9.14 -11.00 -18.10
C LYS A 167 -8.34 -10.20 -19.11
N ILE A 168 -8.35 -8.88 -18.91
CA ILE A 168 -7.58 -7.94 -19.72
C ILE A 168 -6.25 -7.68 -19.03
N GLU A 169 -5.15 -7.92 -19.75
CA GLU A 169 -3.78 -7.67 -19.30
C GLU A 169 -3.09 -6.69 -20.26
N TYR A 170 -2.27 -5.79 -19.72
CA TYR A 170 -1.57 -4.77 -20.50
C TYR A 170 -0.19 -5.24 -20.91
N ILE A 171 0.21 -4.91 -22.14
CA ILE A 171 1.53 -5.29 -22.69
C ILE A 171 2.65 -4.41 -22.10
N GLN A 172 2.33 -3.19 -21.67
CA GLN A 172 3.28 -2.31 -20.99
C GLN A 172 3.50 -2.72 -19.53
N LEU A 173 4.77 -2.79 -19.13
CA LEU A 173 5.23 -3.20 -17.79
C LEU A 173 5.16 -2.06 -16.75
N ASP A 174 4.99 -0.82 -17.19
CA ASP A 174 4.77 0.30 -16.27
C ASP A 174 3.38 0.15 -15.67
N ASN A 175 3.24 0.47 -14.36
CA ASN A 175 2.00 0.40 -13.58
C ASN A 175 0.91 1.38 -14.08
N ILE A 176 0.56 1.32 -15.36
CA ILE A 176 -0.42 2.18 -16.01
C ILE A 176 -1.79 1.57 -15.78
N VAL A 177 -2.64 2.31 -15.06
CA VAL A 177 -4.04 1.98 -14.87
C VAL A 177 -4.84 2.78 -15.89
N TYR A 178 -5.58 2.10 -16.78
CA TYR A 178 -6.39 2.75 -17.82
C TYR A 178 -7.86 2.95 -17.40
N ASP A 179 -8.13 2.98 -16.08
CA ASP A 179 -9.41 3.28 -15.44
C ASP A 179 -10.66 2.79 -16.22
N TYR A 180 -11.47 3.68 -16.80
CA TYR A 180 -12.72 3.29 -17.47
C TYR A 180 -12.50 2.82 -18.91
N LYS A 181 -11.33 3.05 -19.51
CA LYS A 181 -10.97 2.40 -20.78
C LYS A 181 -10.89 0.89 -20.62
N THR A 182 -10.36 0.41 -19.49
CA THR A 182 -10.37 -1.02 -19.14
C THR A 182 -11.78 -1.56 -19.11
N LEU A 183 -12.70 -0.85 -18.45
CA LEU A 183 -14.13 -1.21 -18.38
C LEU A 183 -14.73 -1.37 -19.78
N PHE A 184 -14.51 -0.41 -20.68
CA PHE A 184 -15.08 -0.47 -22.03
C PHE A 184 -14.38 -1.50 -22.93
N THR A 185 -13.14 -1.85 -22.63
CA THR A 185 -12.46 -2.96 -23.28
C THR A 185 -13.10 -4.30 -22.89
N TYR A 186 -13.57 -4.46 -21.64
CA TYR A 186 -14.37 -5.64 -21.26
C TYR A 186 -15.68 -5.74 -22.04
N PHE A 187 -16.37 -4.62 -22.27
CA PHE A 187 -17.57 -4.59 -23.10
C PHE A 187 -17.28 -5.00 -24.54
N TYR A 188 -16.23 -4.44 -25.13
CA TYR A 188 -15.83 -4.71 -26.50
C TYR A 188 -15.42 -6.18 -26.73
N GLU A 189 -14.61 -6.74 -25.84
CA GLU A 189 -14.16 -8.13 -25.94
C GLU A 189 -15.28 -9.13 -25.59
N TYR A 190 -16.26 -8.74 -24.77
CA TYR A 190 -17.49 -9.49 -24.60
C TYR A 190 -18.33 -9.54 -25.88
N GLU A 191 -18.49 -8.42 -26.60
CA GLU A 191 -19.20 -8.39 -27.90
C GLU A 191 -18.52 -9.28 -28.95
N LYS A 192 -17.19 -9.45 -28.87
CA LYS A 192 -16.42 -10.38 -29.72
C LYS A 192 -16.48 -11.84 -29.27
N GLY A 193 -16.99 -12.12 -28.07
CA GLY A 193 -17.02 -13.46 -27.48
C GLY A 193 -15.70 -13.92 -26.87
N ASN A 194 -14.73 -13.03 -26.65
CA ASN A 194 -13.44 -13.35 -26.05
C ASN A 194 -13.48 -13.36 -24.51
N ILE A 195 -14.52 -12.75 -23.93
CA ILE A 195 -14.74 -12.67 -22.48
C ILE A 195 -16.16 -13.16 -22.14
N THR A 196 -16.32 -13.78 -20.97
CA THR A 196 -17.61 -14.26 -20.47
C THR A 196 -18.45 -13.12 -19.88
N LYS A 197 -19.77 -13.31 -19.88
CA LYS A 197 -20.69 -12.36 -19.25
C LYS A 197 -20.36 -12.11 -17.78
N GLN A 198 -19.99 -13.15 -17.04
CA GLN A 198 -19.60 -13.02 -15.63
C GLN A 198 -18.43 -12.06 -15.45
N SER A 199 -17.36 -12.21 -16.25
CA SER A 199 -16.20 -11.33 -16.13
C SER A 199 -16.51 -9.89 -16.55
N LEU A 200 -17.36 -9.67 -17.56
CA LEU A 200 -17.85 -8.33 -17.85
C LEU A 200 -18.56 -7.76 -16.61
N GLU A 201 -19.51 -8.50 -16.04
CA GLU A 201 -20.32 -8.03 -14.91
C GLU A 201 -19.50 -7.72 -13.65
N GLU A 202 -18.46 -8.50 -13.35
CA GLU A 202 -17.55 -8.26 -12.21
C GLU A 202 -16.78 -6.94 -12.31
N ASN A 203 -16.56 -6.47 -13.55
CA ASN A 203 -15.81 -5.25 -13.86
C ASN A 203 -16.69 -4.01 -14.04
N ILE A 204 -18.03 -4.14 -14.04
CA ILE A 204 -18.94 -2.98 -14.09
C ILE A 204 -19.06 -2.37 -12.68
N TYR A 205 -18.40 -1.22 -12.48
CA TYR A 205 -18.46 -0.44 -11.25
C TYR A 205 -18.09 1.02 -11.51
N ILE A 206 -18.43 1.89 -10.56
CA ILE A 206 -17.88 3.24 -10.45
C ILE A 206 -16.75 3.24 -9.42
N LYS A 207 -15.65 3.91 -9.75
CA LYS A 207 -14.48 4.05 -8.89
C LYS A 207 -14.56 5.34 -8.09
N ILE A 208 -14.47 5.27 -6.76
CA ILE A 208 -14.50 6.45 -5.88
C ILE A 208 -13.25 6.47 -5.01
N LYS A 209 -12.46 7.53 -5.14
CA LYS A 209 -11.26 7.77 -4.32
C LYS A 209 -11.72 8.24 -2.93
N CYS A 210 -11.22 7.58 -1.88
CA CYS A 210 -11.61 7.83 -0.48
C CYS A 210 -10.69 8.85 0.21
N GLY A 211 -9.82 9.51 -0.54
CA GLY A 211 -8.81 10.45 -0.03
C GLY A 211 -7.45 10.19 -0.65
N ASN A 212 -6.52 11.13 -0.42
CA ASN A 212 -5.12 11.01 -0.78
C ASN A 212 -4.30 11.21 0.48
N PHE A 213 -3.45 10.25 0.81
CA PHE A 213 -2.67 10.24 2.04
C PHE A 213 -1.19 10.24 1.69
N SER A 214 -0.46 11.26 2.14
CA SER A 214 0.96 11.38 1.84
C SER A 214 1.77 10.34 2.61
N TYR A 215 2.69 9.64 1.94
CA TYR A 215 3.58 8.72 2.65
C TYR A 215 4.52 9.46 3.61
N VAL A 216 4.82 10.73 3.35
CA VAL A 216 5.60 11.60 4.24
C VAL A 216 4.93 11.78 5.61
N GLU A 217 3.62 11.56 5.71
CA GLU A 217 2.90 11.68 6.98
C GLU A 217 3.03 10.45 7.88
N ILE A 218 3.32 9.27 7.30
CA ILE A 218 3.41 8.00 8.03
C ILE A 218 4.31 8.10 9.28
N PRO A 219 5.53 8.65 9.21
CA PRO A 219 6.44 8.59 10.35
C PRO A 219 5.93 9.37 11.57
N PHE A 220 5.03 10.34 11.37
CA PHE A 220 4.46 11.13 12.48
C PHE A 220 3.46 10.35 13.34
N GLU A 221 2.94 9.23 12.84
CA GLU A 221 2.04 8.34 13.60
C GLU A 221 2.78 7.45 14.62
N PHE A 222 4.12 7.49 14.60
CA PHE A 222 4.96 6.69 15.49
C PHE A 222 5.63 7.56 16.55
N GLN A 223 5.66 7.02 17.77
CA GLN A 223 6.28 7.72 18.89
C GLN A 223 7.80 7.66 18.81
N TYR A 224 8.33 6.55 18.29
CA TYR A 224 9.75 6.33 18.11
C TYR A 224 10.01 5.79 16.71
N ILE A 225 11.06 6.31 16.08
CA ILE A 225 11.55 5.84 14.79
C ILE A 225 12.99 5.39 14.99
N ILE A 226 13.28 4.16 14.62
CA ILE A 226 14.61 3.57 14.63
C ILE A 226 14.83 3.01 13.24
N GLY A 227 16.01 3.24 12.68
CA GLY A 227 16.33 2.63 11.41
C GLY A 227 17.81 2.52 11.18
N VAL A 228 18.13 1.71 10.17
CA VAL A 228 19.49 1.46 9.72
C VAL A 228 19.62 1.95 8.30
N THR A 229 20.80 2.44 7.93
CA THR A 229 21.08 2.75 6.52
C THR A 229 22.59 2.82 6.30
N SER A 230 23.00 2.42 5.10
CA SER A 230 24.38 2.54 4.65
C SER A 230 24.72 3.93 4.10
N THR A 231 23.71 4.75 3.77
CA THR A 231 23.87 5.97 2.97
C THR A 231 23.72 7.27 3.75
N LEU A 232 23.51 7.21 5.08
CA LEU A 232 23.29 8.41 5.91
C LEU A 232 24.37 9.49 5.75
N LYS A 233 25.62 9.09 5.50
CA LYS A 233 26.75 10.02 5.30
C LYS A 233 26.65 10.82 4.00
N ILE A 234 25.92 10.29 3.02
CA ILE A 234 25.79 10.85 1.67
C ILE A 234 24.61 11.83 1.60
N LEU A 235 23.71 11.81 2.60
CA LEU A 235 22.61 12.77 2.67
C LEU A 235 23.10 14.21 2.66
N ASN A 236 22.46 15.03 1.85
CA ASN A 236 22.73 16.46 1.77
C ASN A 236 22.20 17.19 3.03
N ASN A 237 22.54 18.48 3.18
CA ASN A 237 22.16 19.25 4.37
C ASN A 237 20.64 19.33 4.57
N PHE A 238 19.86 19.44 3.49
CA PHE A 238 18.40 19.52 3.55
C PHE A 238 17.78 18.19 4.01
N GLU A 239 18.23 17.07 3.46
CA GLU A 239 17.77 15.73 3.86
C GLU A 239 18.07 15.46 5.34
N ARG A 240 19.26 15.86 5.80
CA ARG A 240 19.65 15.74 7.22
C ARG A 240 18.76 16.57 8.12
N GLU A 241 18.43 17.81 7.72
CA GLU A 241 17.51 18.66 8.48
C GLU A 241 16.12 18.03 8.58
N ILE A 242 15.62 17.42 7.50
CA ILE A 242 14.34 16.69 7.52
C ILE A 242 14.40 15.52 8.51
N ILE A 243 15.42 14.66 8.43
CA ILE A 243 15.57 13.52 9.36
C ILE A 243 15.60 13.99 10.82
N GLN A 244 16.39 15.03 11.13
CA GLN A 244 16.64 15.46 12.51
C GLN A 244 15.52 16.32 13.10
N ASN A 245 14.97 17.24 12.31
CA ASN A 245 14.03 18.24 12.79
C ASN A 245 12.59 17.84 12.55
N LEU A 246 12.29 17.28 11.37
CA LEU A 246 10.94 16.89 11.00
C LEU A 246 10.60 15.51 11.59
N TYR A 247 11.37 14.47 11.24
CA TYR A 247 11.14 13.11 11.74
C TYR A 247 11.74 12.86 13.13
N LYS A 248 12.46 13.83 13.70
CA LYS A 248 13.01 13.78 15.07
C LYS A 248 13.99 12.62 15.31
N ILE A 249 14.63 12.12 14.25
CA ILE A 249 15.70 11.10 14.34
C ILE A 249 17.02 11.85 14.63
N ARG A 250 17.29 12.05 15.92
CA ARG A 250 18.42 12.90 16.38
C ARG A 250 19.68 12.13 16.71
N TYR A 251 19.52 10.88 17.16
CA TYR A 251 20.63 10.05 17.58
C TYR A 251 21.12 9.24 16.39
N ILE A 252 22.36 9.48 16.01
CA ILE A 252 23.01 8.82 14.88
C ILE A 252 24.23 8.10 15.42
N THR A 253 24.26 6.78 15.24
CA THR A 253 25.40 5.94 15.57
C THR A 253 26.00 5.43 14.27
N PHE A 254 27.32 5.54 14.13
CA PHE A 254 28.04 4.96 12.99
C PHE A 254 28.69 3.66 13.40
N ILE A 255 28.23 2.57 12.80
CA ILE A 255 28.91 1.28 12.92
C ILE A 255 30.06 1.30 11.89
N PRO A 256 31.32 1.16 12.33
CA PRO A 256 32.45 1.13 11.40
C PRO A 256 32.35 -0.10 10.48
N SER A 257 32.78 0.05 9.23
CA SER A 257 32.90 -1.10 8.33
C SER A 257 33.90 -2.10 8.91
N VAL A 258 33.48 -3.35 8.99
CA VAL A 258 34.34 -4.49 9.40
C VAL A 258 35.54 -4.67 8.47
N PHE A 259 35.50 -4.09 7.26
CA PHE A 259 36.50 -4.29 6.22
C PHE A 259 37.66 -3.28 6.22
N PHE A 260 37.56 -2.15 6.94
CA PHE A 260 38.49 -1.01 6.73
C PHE A 260 39.19 -0.44 7.97
N ASN A 261 38.87 -0.90 9.19
CA ASN A 261 39.55 -0.43 10.40
C ASN A 261 40.27 -1.57 11.13
N ASN A 262 41.30 -1.22 11.90
CA ASN A 262 42.07 -2.09 12.82
C ASN A 262 41.23 -2.73 13.95
N LEU A 263 39.92 -2.93 13.76
CA LEU A 263 39.18 -3.94 14.49
C LEU A 263 39.74 -5.27 14.02
N LYS A 264 40.62 -5.87 14.82
CA LYS A 264 40.98 -7.27 14.60
C LYS A 264 39.71 -8.05 14.84
N PHE A 265 39.04 -8.46 13.76
CA PHE A 265 38.00 -9.45 13.82
C PHE A 265 38.60 -10.70 14.47
N LEU A 266 38.24 -10.94 15.71
CA LEU A 266 38.71 -12.08 16.48
C LEU A 266 37.67 -13.16 16.23
N ILE A 267 37.96 -14.05 15.28
CA ILE A 267 37.09 -15.20 14.93
C ILE A 267 36.57 -15.94 16.18
N LYS A 268 37.33 -15.96 17.27
CA LYS A 268 36.95 -16.62 18.53
C LYS A 268 35.96 -15.83 19.39
N ASP A 269 35.99 -14.51 19.32
CA ASP A 269 35.22 -13.64 20.23
C ASP A 269 34.03 -12.99 19.49
N ASP A 270 34.16 -12.76 18.18
CA ASP A 270 33.20 -12.04 17.34
C ASP A 270 32.35 -12.97 16.44
N ILE A 271 32.70 -14.25 16.28
CA ILE A 271 31.89 -15.23 15.54
C ILE A 271 31.38 -16.30 16.47
N TRP A 272 30.06 -16.46 16.47
CA TRP A 272 29.36 -17.49 17.20
C TRP A 272 28.77 -18.46 16.17
N ILE A 273 29.33 -19.66 16.10
CA ILE A 273 28.82 -20.73 15.24
C ILE A 273 27.89 -21.55 16.10
N GLU A 274 26.59 -21.38 15.86
CA GLU A 274 25.55 -22.09 16.59
C GLU A 274 24.77 -22.99 15.64
N ASN A 275 24.20 -24.06 16.21
CA ASN A 275 23.27 -24.88 15.45
C ASN A 275 22.04 -24.05 15.10
N GLU A 276 21.43 -24.33 13.96
CA GLU A 276 20.22 -23.62 13.48
C GLU A 276 19.09 -23.63 14.53
N ASN A 277 18.99 -24.70 15.32
CA ASN A 277 18.00 -24.84 16.39
C ASN A 277 18.29 -23.98 17.63
N ASP A 278 19.56 -23.68 17.90
CA ASP A 278 20.01 -22.95 19.10
C ASP A 278 20.26 -21.46 18.81
N TYR A 279 20.38 -21.10 17.53
CA TYR A 279 20.69 -19.76 17.04
C TYR A 279 19.87 -18.64 17.71
N PHE A 280 18.54 -18.72 17.68
CA PHE A 280 17.68 -17.69 18.28
C PHE A 280 17.62 -17.75 19.81
N ILE A 281 17.98 -18.88 20.42
CA ILE A 281 18.09 -19.01 21.88
C ILE A 281 19.31 -18.23 22.35
N VAL A 282 20.44 -18.38 21.65
CA VAL A 282 21.69 -17.67 21.94
C VAL A 282 21.51 -16.16 21.75
N ILE A 283 20.90 -15.73 20.64
CA ILE A 283 20.56 -14.31 20.40
C ILE A 283 19.70 -13.74 21.54
N LYS A 284 18.67 -14.47 21.97
CA LYS A 284 17.82 -14.04 23.08
C LYS A 284 18.63 -13.83 24.37
N GLN A 285 19.51 -14.77 24.71
CA GLN A 285 20.36 -14.66 25.90
C GLN A 285 21.25 -13.41 25.84
N TYR A 286 21.78 -13.09 24.66
CA TYR A 286 22.55 -11.87 24.44
C TYR A 286 21.72 -10.60 24.62
N ILE A 287 20.55 -10.55 24.01
CA ILE A 287 19.62 -9.42 24.16
C ILE A 287 19.26 -9.21 25.64
N GLU A 288 18.99 -10.29 26.38
CA GLU A 288 18.67 -10.24 27.81
C GLU A 288 19.87 -9.76 28.66
N LEU A 289 21.07 -10.24 28.35
CA LEU A 289 22.31 -9.83 29.01
C LEU A 289 22.58 -8.33 28.79
N ASP A 290 22.51 -7.85 27.56
CA ASP A 290 22.80 -6.44 27.22
C ASP A 290 21.70 -5.47 27.64
N ALA A 291 20.43 -5.89 27.58
CA ALA A 291 19.31 -5.11 28.10
C ALA A 291 19.45 -4.85 29.61
N SER A 292 20.05 -5.77 30.35
CA SER A 292 20.35 -5.59 31.78
C SER A 292 21.38 -4.47 32.05
N ILE A 293 22.17 -4.10 31.03
CA ILE A 293 23.21 -3.06 31.06
C ILE A 293 22.69 -1.72 30.49
N ARG A 294 21.42 -1.66 30.02
CA ARG A 294 20.77 -0.49 29.38
C ARG A 294 21.40 -0.03 28.06
N HIS A 295 22.01 -0.94 27.30
CA HIS A 295 22.45 -0.63 25.94
C HIS A 295 21.37 -0.91 24.90
N MET A 296 21.38 -0.13 23.82
CA MET A 296 20.54 -0.38 22.64
C MET A 296 21.23 -1.45 21.79
N VAL A 297 20.56 -2.59 21.59
CA VAL A 297 21.05 -3.68 20.74
C VAL A 297 20.46 -3.52 19.34
N LEU A 298 21.33 -3.46 18.34
CA LEU A 298 20.96 -3.47 16.92
C LEU A 298 21.77 -4.57 16.25
N GLU A 299 21.09 -5.63 15.80
CA GLU A 299 21.73 -6.80 15.19
C GLU A 299 21.35 -6.87 13.70
N THR A 300 22.34 -7.09 12.84
CA THR A 300 22.19 -7.17 11.39
C THR A 300 22.52 -8.58 10.91
N TYR A 301 21.73 -9.10 9.97
CA TYR A 301 21.84 -10.47 9.48
C TYR A 301 22.24 -10.52 8.00
N GLU A 302 23.10 -11.47 7.65
CA GLU A 302 23.40 -11.84 6.27
C GLU A 302 23.31 -13.38 6.13
N PRO A 303 22.35 -13.94 5.36
CA PRO A 303 22.28 -15.38 5.16
C PRO A 303 23.47 -15.82 4.30
N SER A 304 24.28 -16.75 4.81
CA SER A 304 25.31 -17.39 4.01
C SER A 304 24.66 -18.34 2.99
N THR A 305 24.67 -17.95 1.72
CA THR A 305 24.47 -18.92 0.63
C THR A 305 25.67 -19.87 0.60
N PRO A 306 25.47 -21.19 0.48
CA PRO A 306 26.58 -22.09 0.24
C PRO A 306 27.21 -21.71 -1.11
N LEU A 307 28.46 -21.26 -1.06
CA LEU A 307 29.31 -21.16 -2.24
C LEU A 307 29.31 -22.54 -2.90
N PHE A 308 28.83 -22.61 -4.13
CA PHE A 308 28.91 -23.81 -4.96
C PHE A 308 30.35 -24.34 -4.92
N SER A 309 30.46 -25.61 -4.53
CA SER A 309 31.67 -26.43 -4.55
C SER A 309 32.24 -26.60 -5.95
#